data_AF-A0A962RQ83-F1
#
_entry.id   AF-A0A962RQ83-F1
#
_cell.length_a   1.000
_cell.length_b   1.000
_cell.length_c   1.000
_cell.angle_alpha   90.00
_cell.angle_beta   90.00
_cell.angle_gamma   90.00
#
_symmetry.space_group_name_H-M   'P 1'
#
loop_
_entity.id
_entity.type
_entity.pdbx_description
1 polymer ?
#
loop_
_entity_poly.entity_id
_entity_poly.type
_entity_poly.pdbx_seq_one_letter_code
_entity_poly.pdbx_strand_id
1 'polypeptide(L)'
;MLALFATPLTHAASNDEGVATAEQRQWIEDMKAAPRGPFSRIRWFCADGSVLPPKPYACGERGGGIQHGELNEQAKALRASGFEIANILAEIDAASFLRESDFRQRLGQILIEQFLIQIDDGWILRKARFYRGALQEEDERRGGRELLLALLAEQRLIGRDYALLRSAVGFLPHGVDSQSATRVRQLSASLADRDRDFVQIKNKIHVKPELGDAATVRDYAARVRDAELKKSYLELASAVEQVYGRSSARQAIARFNREARSAPAALKSQLDAVSSAFDANPEPARRFALLGGLLAALRDHLPELKPASQRLAAMDLGLQLEAEMFAIGSQLRDPQFRPSRGMRLRLLGDSIAAIYAAGLVSPRQRAALEQSLERLSAEQVALDVYKRELDQLALVPGWAAQRLQFHFGEAMQRLSSLEPKSTRFFDDTLRGSMLFVYADLLDTLLRDANRMAGVRNELFGEDLGAGLRALNPGLARGRLLPAPGAGQRFAEDGIYILPETEADLPPVAGILTAGEGNPLSHVQ
;
A
#
# COMPACT_ATOMS: atom_id res chain seq x y z
N MET A 1 52.04 -10.33 14.66
CA MET A 1 51.59 -11.65 15.15
C MET A 1 50.20 -11.49 15.74
N LEU A 2 49.16 -11.52 14.89
CA LEU A 2 47.77 -11.81 15.25
C LEU A 2 47.05 -12.03 13.91
N ALA A 3 46.94 -13.30 13.53
CA ALA A 3 46.22 -13.75 12.35
C ALA A 3 44.72 -13.73 12.67
N LEU A 4 43.95 -12.89 11.97
CA LEU A 4 42.50 -13.09 11.88
C LEU A 4 42.24 -14.14 10.80
N PHE A 5 41.83 -15.32 11.23
CA PHE A 5 41.25 -16.34 10.37
C PHE A 5 39.91 -15.81 9.83
N ALA A 6 39.88 -15.48 8.54
CA ALA A 6 38.64 -15.39 7.79
C ALA A 6 38.26 -16.82 7.39
N THR A 7 37.42 -17.46 8.21
CA THR A 7 36.72 -18.67 7.79
C THR A 7 35.72 -18.28 6.69
N PRO A 8 35.71 -18.97 5.54
CA PRO A 8 34.66 -18.79 4.56
C PRO A 8 33.35 -19.22 5.23
N LEU A 9 32.33 -18.36 5.15
CA LEU A 9 30.94 -18.77 5.34
C LEU A 9 30.66 -19.79 4.22
N THR A 10 30.94 -21.06 4.50
CA THR A 10 30.35 -22.17 3.78
C THR A 10 28.85 -21.96 3.88
N HIS A 11 28.23 -21.74 2.72
CA HIS A 11 26.78 -21.83 2.51
C HIS A 11 26.38 -23.26 2.90
N ALA A 12 26.14 -23.46 4.20
CA ALA A 12 25.37 -24.59 4.68
C ALA A 12 24.00 -24.45 4.03
N ALA A 13 23.57 -25.51 3.35
CA ALA A 13 22.27 -25.62 2.70
C ALA A 13 21.22 -24.85 3.50
N SER A 14 20.67 -23.78 2.90
CA SER A 14 19.48 -23.13 3.44
C SER A 14 18.42 -24.20 3.55
N ASN A 15 17.95 -24.49 4.77
CA ASN A 15 16.65 -25.10 4.94
C ASN A 15 15.66 -24.32 4.06
N ASP A 16 14.80 -25.05 3.35
CA ASP A 16 13.71 -24.58 2.49
C ASP A 16 12.59 -23.85 3.30
N GLU A 17 12.96 -23.22 4.43
CA GLU A 17 12.08 -22.58 5.41
C GLU A 17 11.54 -21.24 4.87
N GLY A 18 10.57 -21.33 3.96
CA GLY A 18 9.82 -20.18 3.48
C GLY A 18 9.39 -20.23 2.03
N VAL A 19 9.77 -21.28 1.29
CA VAL A 19 9.30 -21.52 -0.08
C VAL A 19 8.22 -22.58 -0.06
N ALA A 20 7.02 -22.23 -0.54
CA ALA A 20 5.94 -23.20 -0.61
C ALA A 20 6.23 -24.34 -1.59
N THR A 21 5.84 -25.55 -1.22
CA THR A 21 5.87 -26.72 -2.10
C THR A 21 4.78 -26.62 -3.17
N ALA A 22 4.90 -27.41 -4.25
CA ALA A 22 3.84 -27.50 -5.26
C ALA A 22 2.51 -27.98 -4.67
N GLU A 23 2.57 -28.90 -3.70
CA GLU A 23 1.40 -29.39 -2.97
C GLU A 23 0.73 -28.27 -2.14
N GLN A 24 1.52 -27.48 -1.42
CA GLN A 24 1.01 -26.34 -0.64
C GLN A 24 0.34 -25.28 -1.53
N ARG A 25 0.88 -25.03 -2.73
CA ARG A 25 0.22 -24.17 -3.73
C ARG A 25 -1.10 -24.75 -4.21
N GLN A 26 -1.15 -26.07 -4.43
CA GLN A 26 -2.39 -26.74 -4.82
C GLN A 26 -3.46 -26.62 -3.72
N TRP A 27 -3.08 -26.73 -2.43
CA TRP A 27 -4.02 -26.53 -1.32
C TRP A 27 -4.67 -25.13 -1.33
N ILE A 28 -3.93 -24.08 -1.72
CA ILE A 28 -4.48 -22.73 -1.86
C ILE A 28 -5.56 -22.69 -2.97
N GLU A 29 -5.30 -23.32 -4.12
CA GLU A 29 -6.30 -23.42 -5.19
C GLU A 29 -7.53 -24.23 -4.77
N ASP A 30 -7.32 -25.34 -4.05
CA ASP A 30 -8.39 -26.17 -3.52
C ASP A 30 -9.27 -25.37 -2.53
N MET A 31 -8.65 -24.57 -1.65
CA MET A 31 -9.38 -23.68 -0.72
C MET A 31 -10.18 -22.61 -1.46
N LYS A 32 -9.62 -21.97 -2.50
CA LYS A 32 -10.38 -20.99 -3.31
C LYS A 32 -11.64 -21.60 -3.95
N ALA A 33 -11.57 -22.87 -4.34
CA ALA A 33 -12.66 -23.59 -5.00
C ALA A 33 -13.67 -24.20 -4.02
N ALA A 34 -13.23 -24.60 -2.83
CA ALA A 34 -14.04 -25.32 -1.85
C ALA A 34 -15.18 -24.46 -1.27
N PRO A 35 -16.43 -24.96 -1.16
CA PRO A 35 -17.55 -24.19 -0.59
C PRO A 35 -17.31 -23.64 0.82
N ARG A 36 -16.49 -24.34 1.62
CA ARG A 36 -16.09 -23.94 2.98
C ARG A 36 -14.70 -23.31 3.04
N GLY A 37 -14.03 -23.15 1.91
CA GLY A 37 -12.65 -22.65 1.82
C GLY A 37 -11.69 -23.34 2.78
N PRO A 38 -10.98 -22.58 3.65
CA PRO A 38 -10.02 -23.14 4.60
C PRO A 38 -10.68 -23.82 5.82
N PHE A 39 -12.01 -23.89 5.89
CA PHE A 39 -12.73 -24.39 7.07
C PHE A 39 -13.29 -25.80 6.87
N SER A 40 -13.25 -26.60 7.93
CA SER A 40 -13.83 -27.95 7.97
C SER A 40 -15.31 -27.93 8.37
N ARG A 41 -15.66 -27.16 9.41
CA ARG A 41 -17.02 -27.03 9.98
C ARG A 41 -17.11 -25.79 10.88
N ILE A 42 -18.32 -25.40 11.25
CA ILE A 42 -18.55 -24.32 12.22
C ILE A 42 -18.54 -24.89 13.65
N ARG A 43 -17.90 -24.17 14.57
CA ARG A 43 -17.81 -24.50 15.99
C ARG A 43 -17.96 -23.27 16.86
N TRP A 44 -18.27 -23.49 18.13
CA TRP A 44 -18.12 -22.50 19.18
C TRP A 44 -16.79 -22.74 19.91
N PHE A 45 -16.02 -21.66 20.06
CA PHE A 45 -14.75 -21.64 20.77
C PHE A 45 -14.98 -20.84 22.05
N CYS A 46 -15.04 -21.55 23.19
CA CYS A 46 -15.40 -20.98 24.48
C CYS A 46 -14.18 -20.41 25.21
N ALA A 47 -14.41 -19.46 26.12
CA ALA A 47 -13.34 -18.80 26.89
C ALA A 47 -12.55 -19.76 27.79
N ASP A 48 -13.13 -20.90 28.18
CA ASP A 48 -12.47 -21.99 28.90
C ASP A 48 -11.58 -22.90 28.02
N GLY A 49 -11.50 -22.62 26.72
CA GLY A 49 -10.74 -23.41 25.73
C GLY A 49 -11.51 -24.60 25.14
N SER A 50 -12.75 -24.85 25.57
CA SER A 50 -13.56 -25.93 25.01
C SER A 50 -14.11 -25.57 23.62
N VAL A 51 -14.21 -26.58 22.75
CA VAL A 51 -14.75 -26.44 21.38
C VAL A 51 -16.05 -27.24 21.26
N LEU A 52 -17.15 -26.54 21.02
CA LEU A 52 -18.50 -27.10 21.04
C LEU A 52 -19.20 -27.05 19.68
N PRO A 53 -20.21 -27.91 19.43
CA PRO A 53 -21.05 -27.81 18.23
C PRO A 53 -21.78 -26.46 18.15
N PRO A 54 -22.18 -26.00 16.95
CA PRO A 54 -22.83 -24.69 16.72
C PRO A 54 -24.30 -24.68 17.21
N LYS A 55 -24.50 -24.71 18.52
CA LYS A 55 -25.81 -24.58 19.19
C LYS A 55 -25.96 -23.19 19.80
N PRO A 56 -27.18 -22.62 19.88
CA PRO A 56 -27.42 -21.38 20.62
C PRO A 56 -26.88 -21.49 22.06
N TYR A 57 -26.20 -20.43 22.52
CA TYR A 57 -25.66 -20.32 23.88
C TYR A 57 -24.70 -21.44 24.32
N ALA A 58 -24.03 -22.12 23.38
CA ALA A 58 -23.15 -23.26 23.69
C ALA A 58 -22.07 -22.94 24.74
N CYS A 59 -21.54 -21.71 24.73
CA CYS A 59 -20.53 -21.26 25.70
C CYS A 59 -21.09 -20.45 26.88
N GLY A 60 -22.41 -20.38 27.08
CA GLY A 60 -23.02 -19.52 28.10
C GLY A 60 -22.54 -19.82 29.52
N GLU A 61 -22.48 -21.09 29.90
CA GLU A 61 -21.95 -21.55 31.20
C GLU A 61 -20.42 -21.57 31.27
N ARG A 62 -19.73 -21.21 30.19
CA ARG A 62 -18.27 -21.32 30.00
C ARG A 62 -17.58 -19.98 29.82
N GLY A 63 -18.20 -18.91 30.33
CA GLY A 63 -17.67 -17.55 30.24
C GLY A 63 -17.87 -16.88 28.88
N GLY A 64 -18.73 -17.43 28.01
CA GLY A 64 -18.92 -16.95 26.65
C GLY A 64 -17.93 -17.56 25.66
N GLY A 65 -18.03 -17.16 24.40
CA GLY A 65 -17.21 -17.69 23.32
C GLY A 65 -17.54 -17.02 22.00
N ILE A 66 -16.91 -17.48 20.94
CA ILE A 66 -17.10 -16.97 19.58
C ILE A 66 -17.42 -18.13 18.65
N GLN A 67 -18.33 -17.92 17.71
CA GLN A 67 -18.63 -18.87 16.66
C GLN A 67 -17.89 -18.50 15.38
N HIS A 68 -17.14 -19.44 14.82
CA HIS A 68 -16.52 -19.30 13.51
C HIS A 68 -16.20 -20.69 12.91
N GLY A 69 -15.58 -20.68 11.73
CA GLY A 69 -15.08 -21.87 11.06
C GLY A 69 -13.84 -22.44 11.76
N GLU A 70 -13.86 -23.73 12.06
CA GLU A 70 -12.67 -24.49 12.45
C GLU A 70 -11.81 -24.74 11.21
N LEU A 71 -10.53 -24.35 11.27
CA LEU A 71 -9.58 -24.58 10.19
C LEU A 71 -9.52 -26.07 9.81
N ASN A 72 -9.39 -26.35 8.52
CA ASN A 72 -9.12 -27.69 8.02
C ASN A 72 -7.64 -28.06 8.22
N GLU A 73 -7.30 -29.35 8.03
CA GLU A 73 -5.94 -29.83 8.30
C GLU A 73 -4.89 -29.22 7.36
N GLN A 74 -5.24 -28.90 6.10
CA GLN A 74 -4.34 -28.23 5.17
C GLN A 74 -4.00 -26.79 5.63
N ALA A 75 -5.01 -26.03 6.08
CA ALA A 75 -4.81 -24.67 6.60
C ALA A 75 -3.97 -24.68 7.88
N LYS A 76 -4.23 -25.64 8.79
CA LYS A 76 -3.39 -25.84 9.99
C LYS A 76 -1.94 -26.18 9.62
N ALA A 77 -1.72 -27.07 8.65
CA ALA A 77 -0.39 -27.46 8.20
C ALA A 77 0.38 -26.29 7.55
N LEU A 78 -0.31 -25.46 6.76
CA LEU A 78 0.28 -24.23 6.20
C LEU A 78 0.70 -23.25 7.30
N ARG A 79 -0.15 -23.02 8.30
CA ARG A 79 0.18 -22.18 9.46
C ARG A 79 1.36 -22.73 10.26
N ALA A 80 1.39 -24.04 10.50
CA ALA A 80 2.51 -24.71 11.16
C ALA A 80 3.82 -24.60 10.35
N SER A 81 3.73 -24.37 9.04
CA SER A 81 4.87 -24.12 8.14
C SER A 81 5.26 -22.64 8.03
N GLY A 82 4.66 -21.77 8.86
CA GLY A 82 4.97 -20.33 8.91
C GLY A 82 4.12 -19.44 7.99
N PHE A 83 3.13 -19.98 7.28
CA PHE A 83 2.21 -19.20 6.45
C PHE A 83 0.99 -18.75 7.24
N GLU A 84 0.91 -17.46 7.56
CA GLU A 84 -0.22 -16.91 8.32
C GLU A 84 -1.39 -16.65 7.37
N ILE A 85 -2.22 -17.66 7.18
CA ILE A 85 -3.43 -17.64 6.34
C ILE A 85 -4.67 -18.06 7.11
N ALA A 86 -5.84 -17.77 6.52
CA ALA A 86 -7.15 -17.95 7.09
C ALA A 86 -7.25 -17.33 8.50
N ASN A 87 -6.75 -16.10 8.65
CA ASN A 87 -6.73 -15.44 9.95
C ASN A 87 -8.14 -15.02 10.38
N ILE A 88 -8.49 -15.36 11.61
CA ILE A 88 -9.77 -15.06 12.25
C ILE A 88 -9.49 -13.97 13.27
N LEU A 89 -9.77 -12.71 12.93
CA LEU A 89 -9.46 -11.58 13.81
C LEU A 89 -10.30 -11.65 15.08
N ALA A 90 -11.49 -12.25 15.03
CA ALA A 90 -12.33 -12.43 16.20
C ALA A 90 -11.65 -13.21 17.34
N GLU A 91 -10.71 -14.11 17.04
CA GLU A 91 -9.98 -14.91 18.05
C GLU A 91 -8.68 -14.25 18.54
N ILE A 92 -8.31 -13.09 18.02
CA ILE A 92 -6.99 -12.53 18.31
C ILE A 92 -6.91 -11.98 19.75
N ASP A 93 -6.08 -12.60 20.59
CA ASP A 93 -5.66 -11.96 21.84
C ASP A 93 -4.57 -10.94 21.52
N ALA A 94 -4.98 -9.68 21.34
CA ALA A 94 -4.08 -8.60 20.96
C ALA A 94 -2.88 -8.48 21.90
N ALA A 95 -3.07 -8.65 23.22
CA ALA A 95 -1.99 -8.54 24.18
C ALA A 95 -0.94 -9.65 24.01
N SER A 96 -1.36 -10.89 23.78
CA SER A 96 -0.42 -11.99 23.48
C SER A 96 0.23 -11.81 22.11
N PHE A 97 -0.54 -11.46 21.09
CA PHE A 97 -0.04 -11.26 19.73
C PHE A 97 1.13 -10.27 19.70
N LEU A 98 1.03 -9.13 20.41
CA LEU A 98 2.09 -8.13 20.46
C LEU A 98 3.34 -8.55 21.25
N ARG A 99 3.25 -9.56 22.12
CA ARG A 99 4.40 -10.07 22.90
C ARG A 99 5.29 -11.03 22.10
N GLU A 100 4.78 -11.57 21.01
CA GLU A 100 5.52 -12.50 20.17
C GLU A 100 6.68 -11.79 19.46
N SER A 101 7.84 -12.43 19.40
CA SER A 101 9.06 -11.83 18.83
C SER A 101 8.94 -11.51 17.34
N ASP A 102 8.12 -12.28 16.63
CA ASP A 102 7.87 -12.21 15.20
C ASP A 102 6.55 -11.53 14.84
N PHE A 103 5.86 -10.87 15.79
CA PHE A 103 4.54 -10.27 15.55
C PHE A 103 4.49 -9.34 14.31
N ARG A 104 5.61 -8.67 13.98
CA ARG A 104 5.70 -7.80 12.79
C ARG A 104 5.59 -8.59 11.49
N GLN A 105 6.23 -9.74 11.45
CA GLN A 105 6.16 -10.68 10.33
C GLN A 105 4.73 -11.22 10.21
N ARG A 106 4.15 -11.68 11.32
CA ARG A 106 2.79 -12.22 11.37
C ARG A 106 1.76 -11.17 10.95
N LEU A 107 1.85 -9.95 11.49
CA LEU A 107 0.99 -8.83 11.11
C LEU A 107 1.17 -8.51 9.63
N GLY A 108 2.40 -8.46 9.11
CA GLY A 108 2.66 -8.27 7.68
C GLY A 108 1.93 -9.29 6.81
N GLN A 109 1.96 -10.57 7.18
CA GLN A 109 1.24 -11.63 6.46
C GLN A 109 -0.28 -11.47 6.55
N ILE A 110 -0.83 -11.15 7.74
CA ILE A 110 -2.27 -10.87 7.92
C ILE A 110 -2.71 -9.73 6.98
N LEU A 111 -1.94 -8.64 6.89
CA LEU A 111 -2.28 -7.50 6.05
C LEU A 111 -2.20 -7.83 4.56
N ILE A 112 -1.24 -8.65 4.15
CA ILE A 112 -1.14 -9.13 2.76
C ILE A 112 -2.28 -10.11 2.45
N GLU A 113 -2.69 -10.95 3.40
CA GLU A 113 -3.92 -11.76 3.25
C GLU A 113 -5.15 -10.87 3.04
N GLN A 114 -5.34 -9.82 3.85
CA GLN A 114 -6.45 -8.89 3.67
C GLN A 114 -6.40 -8.24 2.29
N PHE A 115 -5.20 -7.88 1.81
CA PHE A 115 -5.01 -7.43 0.43
C PHE A 115 -5.42 -8.49 -0.60
N LEU A 116 -4.99 -9.75 -0.45
CA LEU A 116 -5.37 -10.85 -1.35
C LEU A 116 -6.88 -11.08 -1.39
N ILE A 117 -7.53 -11.07 -0.23
CA ILE A 117 -9.00 -11.15 -0.11
C ILE A 117 -9.67 -10.03 -0.91
N GLN A 118 -9.14 -8.81 -0.86
CA GLN A 118 -9.67 -7.66 -1.61
C GLN A 118 -9.43 -7.77 -3.13
N ILE A 119 -8.26 -8.24 -3.57
CA ILE A 119 -7.90 -8.25 -5.00
C ILE A 119 -8.32 -9.51 -5.76
N ASP A 120 -8.56 -10.62 -5.06
CA ASP A 120 -8.81 -11.94 -5.66
C ASP A 120 -10.21 -12.49 -5.34
N ASP A 121 -11.21 -11.61 -5.27
CA ASP A 121 -12.63 -11.95 -5.03
C ASP A 121 -12.82 -12.80 -3.77
N GLY A 122 -12.16 -12.44 -2.68
CA GLY A 122 -12.16 -13.17 -1.42
C GLY A 122 -11.04 -14.21 -1.29
N TRP A 123 -10.19 -14.43 -2.31
CA TRP A 123 -9.04 -15.34 -2.27
C TRP A 123 -9.42 -16.74 -1.72
N ILE A 124 -8.74 -17.27 -0.71
CA ILE A 124 -9.09 -18.55 -0.06
C ILE A 124 -10.47 -18.54 0.61
N LEU A 125 -11.05 -17.36 0.86
CA LEU A 125 -12.40 -17.17 1.38
C LEU A 125 -13.45 -16.93 0.28
N ARG A 126 -13.09 -16.97 -1.00
CA ARG A 126 -13.95 -16.65 -2.16
C ARG A 126 -15.33 -17.30 -2.10
N LYS A 127 -15.38 -18.58 -1.75
CA LYS A 127 -16.63 -19.33 -1.55
C LYS A 127 -17.05 -19.35 -0.08
N ALA A 128 -16.09 -19.42 0.84
CA ALA A 128 -16.35 -19.47 2.28
C ALA A 128 -17.04 -18.22 2.85
N ARG A 129 -16.93 -17.05 2.21
CA ARG A 129 -17.68 -15.84 2.60
C ARG A 129 -19.21 -16.03 2.54
N PHE A 130 -19.69 -17.03 1.80
CA PHE A 130 -21.10 -17.42 1.75
C PHE A 130 -21.45 -18.58 2.70
N TYR A 131 -20.44 -19.20 3.32
CA TYR A 131 -20.62 -20.22 4.35
C TYR A 131 -20.98 -19.54 5.68
N ARG A 132 -22.29 -19.28 5.86
CA ARG A 132 -22.83 -18.56 7.03
C ARG A 132 -22.36 -19.18 8.34
N GLY A 133 -21.81 -18.36 9.23
CA GLY A 133 -21.27 -18.80 10.53
C GLY A 133 -19.78 -19.09 10.52
N ALA A 134 -19.11 -19.09 9.37
CA ALA A 134 -17.66 -19.29 9.29
C ALA A 134 -16.86 -18.07 9.71
N LEU A 135 -17.34 -16.87 9.35
CA LEU A 135 -16.83 -15.57 9.75
C LEU A 135 -18.02 -14.69 10.09
N GLN A 136 -17.99 -14.00 11.23
CA GLN A 136 -19.04 -13.09 11.65
C GLN A 136 -18.49 -11.66 11.58
N GLU A 137 -19.07 -10.83 10.71
CA GLU A 137 -18.55 -9.48 10.41
C GLU A 137 -18.43 -8.59 11.66
N GLU A 138 -19.38 -8.71 12.60
CA GLU A 138 -19.34 -7.98 13.87
C GLU A 138 -18.19 -8.42 14.77
N ASP A 139 -17.95 -9.73 14.89
CA ASP A 139 -16.86 -10.28 15.69
C ASP A 139 -15.50 -9.98 15.07
N GLU A 140 -15.36 -10.09 13.74
CA GLU A 140 -14.14 -9.72 13.01
C GLU A 140 -13.82 -8.22 13.17
N ARG A 141 -14.85 -7.36 13.11
CA ARG A 141 -14.68 -5.92 13.39
C ARG A 141 -14.25 -5.64 14.82
N ARG A 142 -14.81 -6.38 15.79
CA ARG A 142 -14.44 -6.25 17.20
C ARG A 142 -12.99 -6.65 17.42
N GLY A 143 -12.59 -7.83 16.94
CA GLY A 143 -11.22 -8.31 17.07
C GLY A 143 -10.21 -7.44 16.33
N GLY A 144 -10.52 -7.00 15.10
CA GLY A 144 -9.69 -6.06 14.36
C GLY A 144 -9.54 -4.71 15.09
N ARG A 145 -10.62 -4.18 15.66
CA ARG A 145 -10.56 -2.95 16.48
C ARG A 145 -9.72 -3.14 17.74
N GLU A 146 -9.88 -4.25 18.46
CA GLU A 146 -9.10 -4.55 19.66
C GLU A 146 -7.60 -4.64 19.35
N LEU A 147 -7.23 -5.33 18.26
CA LEU A 147 -5.85 -5.37 17.78
C LEU A 147 -5.32 -3.97 17.44
N LEU A 148 -6.07 -3.15 16.69
CA LEU A 148 -5.65 -1.80 16.34
C LEU A 148 -5.46 -0.91 17.57
N LEU A 149 -6.36 -0.99 18.55
CA LEU A 149 -6.23 -0.24 19.81
C LEU A 149 -4.98 -0.66 20.58
N ALA A 150 -4.65 -1.94 20.62
CA ALA A 150 -3.41 -2.43 21.23
C ALA A 150 -2.17 -1.93 20.48
N LEU A 151 -2.16 -2.04 19.14
CA LEU A 151 -1.06 -1.52 18.30
C LEU A 151 -0.87 0.00 18.48
N LEU A 152 -1.95 0.75 18.58
CA LEU A 152 -1.94 2.21 18.77
C LEU A 152 -1.61 2.64 20.21
N ALA A 153 -1.62 1.72 21.18
CA ALA A 153 -1.12 1.99 22.52
C ALA A 153 0.42 2.02 22.55
N GLU A 154 1.08 1.28 21.64
CA GLU A 154 2.52 1.12 21.60
C GLU A 154 3.26 2.30 20.93
N GLN A 155 3.99 3.08 21.73
CA GLN A 155 4.71 4.25 21.25
C GLN A 155 5.78 3.93 20.19
N ARG A 156 6.41 2.75 20.27
CA ARG A 156 7.41 2.31 19.30
C ARG A 156 6.80 2.15 17.90
N LEU A 157 5.54 1.74 17.81
CA LEU A 157 4.82 1.57 16.55
C LEU A 157 4.40 2.91 15.94
N ILE A 158 4.07 3.90 16.77
CA ILE A 158 3.73 5.26 16.32
C ILE A 158 4.94 5.98 15.71
N GLY A 159 6.16 5.66 16.18
CA GLY A 159 7.40 6.20 15.63
C GLY A 159 7.96 5.38 14.46
N ARG A 160 8.74 4.34 14.79
CA ARG A 160 9.55 3.61 13.80
C ARG A 160 8.68 2.83 12.82
N ASP A 161 7.67 2.13 13.33
CA ASP A 161 6.87 1.19 12.56
C ASP A 161 5.54 1.80 12.08
N TYR A 162 5.51 3.13 11.92
CA TYR A 162 4.31 3.88 11.56
C TYR A 162 3.66 3.39 10.26
N ALA A 163 4.44 3.03 9.23
CA ALA A 163 3.88 2.55 7.97
C ALA A 163 3.14 1.21 8.13
N LEU A 164 3.69 0.29 8.93
CA LEU A 164 3.02 -0.98 9.27
C LEU A 164 1.70 -0.71 10.02
N LEU A 165 1.73 0.18 11.01
CA LEU A 165 0.55 0.59 11.78
C LEU A 165 -0.51 1.26 10.88
N ARG A 166 -0.08 2.14 9.98
CA ARG A 166 -0.95 2.87 9.06
C ARG A 166 -1.59 1.96 8.01
N SER A 167 -0.86 0.93 7.55
CA SER A 167 -1.42 -0.14 6.73
C SER A 167 -2.40 -1.01 7.52
N ALA A 168 -2.11 -1.31 8.79
CA ALA A 168 -3.03 -2.08 9.63
C ALA A 168 -4.40 -1.42 9.74
N VAL A 169 -4.46 -0.11 10.00
CA VAL A 169 -5.74 0.63 10.03
C VAL A 169 -6.44 0.60 8.68
N GLY A 170 -5.70 0.66 7.57
CA GLY A 170 -6.29 0.65 6.23
C GLY A 170 -6.84 -0.71 5.76
N PHE A 171 -6.36 -1.82 6.31
CA PHE A 171 -6.74 -3.18 5.89
C PHE A 171 -7.60 -3.94 6.90
N LEU A 172 -7.43 -3.70 8.20
CA LEU A 172 -8.17 -4.44 9.23
C LEU A 172 -9.59 -3.87 9.42
N PRO A 173 -10.63 -4.73 9.49
CA PRO A 173 -11.98 -4.28 9.78
C PRO A 173 -12.11 -3.77 11.22
N HIS A 174 -12.67 -2.58 11.42
CA HIS A 174 -12.80 -1.99 12.76
C HIS A 174 -13.98 -1.01 12.93
N GLY A 175 -14.94 -1.06 12.01
CA GLY A 175 -16.20 -0.30 12.09
C GLY A 175 -16.21 1.06 11.37
N VAL A 176 -15.14 1.41 10.68
CA VAL A 176 -15.10 2.55 9.74
C VAL A 176 -14.81 2.01 8.35
N ASP A 177 -15.66 2.35 7.38
CA ASP A 177 -15.37 2.04 5.97
C ASP A 177 -14.30 3.01 5.47
N SER A 178 -13.04 2.60 5.53
CA SER A 178 -11.93 3.32 4.90
C SER A 178 -11.92 3.06 3.40
N GLN A 179 -12.76 3.78 2.66
CA GLN A 179 -12.74 3.71 1.20
C GLN A 179 -11.51 4.42 0.65
N SER A 180 -10.78 3.78 -0.26
CA SER A 180 -9.52 4.28 -0.83
C SER A 180 -9.48 4.12 -2.34
N ALA A 181 -8.67 4.94 -3.01
CA ALA A 181 -8.37 4.79 -4.43
C ALA A 181 -7.78 3.41 -4.75
N THR A 182 -7.03 2.82 -3.81
CA THR A 182 -6.54 1.44 -3.89
C THR A 182 -7.70 0.47 -4.03
N ARG A 183 -8.72 0.53 -3.16
CA ARG A 183 -9.87 -0.38 -3.23
C ARG A 183 -10.61 -0.31 -4.56
N VAL A 184 -10.79 0.90 -5.12
CA VAL A 184 -11.41 1.07 -6.44
C VAL A 184 -10.59 0.34 -7.53
N ARG A 185 -9.27 0.51 -7.54
CA ARG A 185 -8.40 -0.17 -8.52
C ARG A 185 -8.39 -1.69 -8.35
N GLN A 186 -8.40 -2.16 -7.11
CA GLN A 186 -8.42 -3.58 -6.77
C GLN A 186 -9.71 -4.25 -7.24
N LEU A 187 -10.87 -3.68 -6.90
CA LEU A 187 -12.18 -4.15 -7.38
C LEU A 187 -12.22 -4.16 -8.92
N SER A 188 -11.74 -3.09 -9.55
CA SER A 188 -11.67 -2.97 -11.00
C SER A 188 -10.78 -4.04 -11.65
N ALA A 189 -9.62 -4.34 -11.06
CA ALA A 189 -8.73 -5.40 -11.54
C ALA A 189 -9.35 -6.79 -11.37
N SER A 190 -9.95 -7.07 -10.21
CA SER A 190 -10.64 -8.34 -9.93
C SER A 190 -11.78 -8.62 -10.91
N LEU A 191 -12.54 -7.58 -11.27
CA LEU A 191 -13.60 -7.67 -12.27
C LEU A 191 -13.04 -7.96 -13.68
N ALA A 192 -11.95 -7.30 -14.07
CA ALA A 192 -11.31 -7.53 -15.38
C ALA A 192 -10.69 -8.93 -15.51
N ASP A 193 -10.22 -9.54 -14.41
CA ASP A 193 -9.74 -10.92 -14.39
C ASP A 193 -10.90 -11.91 -14.69
N ARG A 194 -12.13 -11.56 -14.32
CA ARG A 194 -13.35 -12.40 -14.49
C ARG A 194 -14.11 -12.10 -15.78
N ASP A 195 -13.92 -10.91 -16.34
CA ASP A 195 -14.64 -10.41 -17.50
C ASP A 195 -13.70 -9.59 -18.40
N ARG A 196 -13.24 -10.22 -19.48
CA ARG A 196 -12.25 -9.62 -20.40
C ARG A 196 -12.77 -8.39 -21.12
N ASP A 197 -14.08 -8.26 -21.30
CA ASP A 197 -14.67 -7.12 -22.00
C ASP A 197 -14.63 -5.85 -21.12
N PHE A 198 -14.38 -5.99 -19.82
CA PHE A 198 -14.23 -4.89 -18.87
C PHE A 198 -12.81 -4.28 -18.84
N VAL A 199 -11.82 -4.92 -19.48
CA VAL A 199 -10.39 -4.52 -19.43
C VAL A 199 -10.18 -3.06 -19.86
N GLN A 200 -10.92 -2.57 -20.86
CA GLN A 200 -10.80 -1.18 -21.31
C GLN A 200 -11.22 -0.17 -20.22
N ILE A 201 -12.36 -0.43 -19.56
CA ILE A 201 -12.86 0.41 -18.46
C ILE A 201 -11.88 0.33 -17.28
N LYS A 202 -11.38 -0.88 -16.96
CA LYS A 202 -10.37 -1.08 -15.93
C LYS A 202 -9.07 -0.31 -16.20
N ASN A 203 -8.57 -0.31 -17.43
CA ASN A 203 -7.36 0.44 -17.80
C ASN A 203 -7.55 1.94 -17.57
N LYS A 204 -8.73 2.47 -17.93
CA LYS A 204 -9.07 3.87 -17.67
C LYS A 204 -9.10 4.18 -16.16
N ILE A 205 -9.80 3.37 -15.36
CA ILE A 205 -9.89 3.53 -13.90
C ILE A 205 -8.50 3.43 -13.24
N HIS A 206 -7.61 2.60 -13.75
CA HIS A 206 -6.24 2.47 -13.22
C HIS A 206 -5.39 3.71 -13.48
N VAL A 207 -5.52 4.31 -14.67
CA VAL A 207 -4.72 5.45 -15.12
C VAL A 207 -5.28 6.78 -14.62
N LYS A 208 -6.57 7.05 -14.86
CA LYS A 208 -7.24 8.31 -14.51
C LYS A 208 -8.65 8.02 -13.97
N PRO A 209 -8.78 7.60 -12.70
CA PRO A 209 -10.09 7.40 -12.10
C PRO A 209 -10.77 8.75 -11.81
N GLU A 210 -12.08 8.80 -12.05
CA GLU A 210 -12.92 9.97 -11.82
C GLU A 210 -14.36 9.59 -11.45
N LEU A 211 -15.15 10.55 -10.94
CA LEU A 211 -16.53 10.31 -10.54
C LEU A 211 -17.40 9.73 -11.66
N GLY A 212 -17.16 10.16 -12.91
CA GLY A 212 -17.88 9.66 -14.10
C GLY A 212 -17.73 8.15 -14.32
N ASP A 213 -16.67 7.53 -13.79
CA ASP A 213 -16.47 6.07 -13.90
C ASP A 213 -17.59 5.28 -13.24
N ALA A 214 -18.24 5.82 -12.20
CA ALA A 214 -19.34 5.14 -11.54
C ALA A 214 -20.52 4.92 -12.49
N ALA A 215 -20.84 5.92 -13.32
CA ALA A 215 -21.87 5.81 -14.33
C ALA A 215 -21.47 4.79 -15.40
N THR A 216 -20.23 4.87 -15.91
CA THR A 216 -19.69 3.91 -16.89
C THR A 216 -19.75 2.47 -16.39
N VAL A 217 -19.40 2.22 -15.12
CA VAL A 217 -19.47 0.89 -14.51
C VAL A 217 -20.91 0.42 -14.35
N ARG A 218 -21.87 1.29 -13.98
CA ARG A 218 -23.29 0.93 -13.92
C ARG A 218 -23.87 0.59 -15.30
N ASP A 219 -23.53 1.37 -16.32
CA ASP A 219 -23.97 1.13 -17.70
C ASP A 219 -23.41 -0.18 -18.24
N TYR A 220 -22.20 -0.55 -17.82
CA TYR A 220 -21.63 -1.86 -18.09
C TYR A 220 -22.40 -2.96 -17.33
N ALA A 221 -22.62 -2.79 -16.03
CA ALA A 221 -23.36 -3.73 -15.18
C ALA A 221 -24.80 -4.01 -15.68
N ALA A 222 -25.44 -3.03 -16.31
CA ALA A 222 -26.78 -3.19 -16.88
C ALA A 222 -26.82 -4.23 -18.03
N ARG A 223 -25.71 -4.43 -18.73
CA ARG A 223 -25.57 -5.38 -19.85
C ARG A 223 -25.11 -6.78 -19.39
N VAL A 224 -24.67 -6.91 -18.14
CA VAL A 224 -24.18 -8.17 -17.56
C VAL A 224 -25.37 -9.04 -17.12
N ARG A 225 -25.41 -10.29 -17.60
CA ARG A 225 -26.48 -11.25 -17.28
C ARG A 225 -26.28 -11.97 -15.95
N ASP A 226 -25.03 -12.20 -15.56
CA ASP A 226 -24.69 -12.86 -14.30
C ASP A 226 -25.01 -11.92 -13.12
N ALA A 227 -25.89 -12.37 -12.22
CA ALA A 227 -26.38 -11.55 -11.11
C ALA A 227 -25.29 -11.24 -10.07
N GLU A 228 -24.36 -12.16 -9.82
CA GLU A 228 -23.26 -11.97 -8.87
C GLU A 228 -22.19 -11.03 -9.43
N LEU A 229 -21.87 -11.17 -10.72
CA LEU A 229 -20.96 -10.27 -11.41
C LEU A 229 -21.57 -8.86 -11.51
N LYS A 230 -22.87 -8.75 -11.79
CA LYS A 230 -23.62 -7.49 -11.77
C LYS A 230 -23.55 -6.81 -10.39
N LYS A 231 -23.74 -7.57 -9.31
CA LYS A 231 -23.60 -7.05 -7.95
C LYS A 231 -22.18 -6.52 -7.69
N SER A 232 -21.16 -7.25 -8.14
CA SER A 232 -19.75 -6.85 -8.01
C SER A 232 -19.45 -5.54 -8.78
N TYR A 233 -20.01 -5.36 -9.97
CA TYR A 233 -19.90 -4.08 -10.70
C TYR A 233 -20.60 -2.93 -9.98
N LEU A 234 -21.79 -3.16 -9.41
CA LEU A 234 -22.49 -2.14 -8.63
C LEU A 234 -21.72 -1.75 -7.36
N GLU A 235 -21.01 -2.70 -6.74
CA GLU A 235 -20.08 -2.40 -5.64
C GLU A 235 -18.93 -1.52 -6.10
N LEU A 236 -18.28 -1.83 -7.23
CA LEU A 236 -17.24 -0.97 -7.81
C LEU A 236 -17.77 0.44 -8.09
N ALA A 237 -18.95 0.58 -8.69
CA ALA A 237 -19.54 1.88 -8.96
C ALA A 237 -19.79 2.68 -7.66
N SER A 238 -20.30 2.01 -6.62
CA SER A 238 -20.50 2.64 -5.31
C SER A 238 -19.17 3.04 -4.67
N ALA A 239 -18.13 2.22 -4.78
CA ALA A 239 -16.80 2.55 -4.28
C ALA A 239 -16.20 3.76 -5.02
N VAL A 240 -16.37 3.83 -6.34
CA VAL A 240 -15.98 5.01 -7.15
C VAL A 240 -16.70 6.26 -6.66
N GLU A 241 -18.01 6.22 -6.41
CA GLU A 241 -18.73 7.39 -5.90
C GLU A 241 -18.32 7.79 -4.49
N GLN A 242 -18.00 6.84 -3.63
CA GLN A 242 -17.60 7.16 -2.26
C GLN A 242 -16.20 7.80 -2.22
N VAL A 243 -15.30 7.37 -3.11
CA VAL A 243 -13.93 7.90 -3.20
C VAL A 243 -13.85 9.19 -4.03
N TYR A 244 -14.55 9.26 -5.16
CA TYR A 244 -14.45 10.38 -6.12
C TYR A 244 -15.71 11.27 -6.14
N GLY A 245 -16.76 10.90 -5.43
CA GLY A 245 -17.91 11.76 -5.16
C GLY A 245 -17.62 12.69 -3.99
N ARG A 246 -18.62 13.48 -3.59
CA ARG A 246 -18.45 14.47 -2.52
C ARG A 246 -18.44 13.80 -1.13
N SER A 247 -17.35 13.12 -0.78
CA SER A 247 -17.04 12.82 0.61
C SER A 247 -16.53 14.10 1.28
N SER A 248 -17.42 14.88 1.90
CA SER A 248 -16.99 16.17 2.45
C SER A 248 -15.99 15.93 3.58
N ALA A 249 -14.72 16.30 3.38
CA ALA A 249 -13.68 16.34 4.41
C ALA A 249 -14.21 16.94 5.73
N ARG A 250 -15.11 17.93 5.63
CA ARG A 250 -15.87 18.52 6.75
C ARG A 250 -16.60 17.50 7.62
N GLN A 251 -17.33 16.54 7.05
CA GLN A 251 -18.05 15.52 7.83
C GLN A 251 -17.08 14.61 8.59
N ALA A 252 -15.98 14.20 7.94
CA ALA A 252 -14.93 13.41 8.57
C ALA A 252 -14.27 14.19 9.73
N ILE A 253 -13.92 15.46 9.50
CA ILE A 253 -13.38 16.37 10.51
C ILE A 253 -14.36 16.55 11.68
N ALA A 254 -15.65 16.79 11.39
CA ALA A 254 -16.67 16.95 12.42
C ALA A 254 -16.85 15.69 13.26
N ARG A 255 -16.76 14.50 12.65
CA ARG A 255 -16.79 13.22 13.38
C ARG A 255 -15.56 13.09 14.28
N PHE A 256 -14.36 13.33 13.76
CA PHE A 256 -13.14 13.34 14.55
C PHE A 256 -13.21 14.31 15.73
N ASN A 257 -13.68 15.54 15.53
CA ASN A 257 -13.83 16.54 16.61
C ASN A 257 -14.78 16.07 17.72
N ARG A 258 -15.78 15.23 17.42
CA ARG A 258 -16.67 14.62 18.42
C ARG A 258 -16.01 13.47 19.19
N GLU A 259 -15.20 12.67 18.50
CA GLU A 259 -14.54 11.46 19.03
C GLU A 259 -13.25 11.79 19.81
N ALA A 260 -12.46 12.75 19.32
CA ALA A 260 -11.18 13.16 19.90
C ALA A 260 -11.31 14.45 20.73
N ARG A 261 -12.15 14.39 21.78
CA ARG A 261 -12.45 15.56 22.61
C ARG A 261 -11.23 16.16 23.30
N SER A 262 -10.23 15.35 23.63
CA SER A 262 -8.97 15.81 24.25
C SER A 262 -7.84 16.02 23.25
N ALA A 263 -8.12 16.08 21.94
CA ALA A 263 -7.12 16.44 20.94
C ALA A 263 -6.52 17.85 21.24
N PRO A 264 -5.23 18.08 20.94
CA PRO A 264 -4.58 19.36 21.13
C PRO A 264 -5.35 20.53 20.51
N ALA A 265 -5.41 21.66 21.21
CA ALA A 265 -6.11 22.85 20.72
C ALA A 265 -5.55 23.34 19.38
N ALA A 266 -4.23 23.22 19.17
CA ALA A 266 -3.58 23.54 17.91
C ALA A 266 -4.13 22.69 16.76
N LEU A 267 -4.22 21.37 16.94
CA LEU A 267 -4.79 20.46 15.93
C LEU A 267 -6.26 20.78 15.64
N LYS A 268 -7.08 21.00 16.69
CA LYS A 268 -8.50 21.37 16.52
C LYS A 268 -8.66 22.68 15.75
N SER A 269 -7.85 23.69 16.07
CA SER A 269 -7.88 24.98 15.35
C SER A 269 -7.53 24.81 13.87
N GLN A 270 -6.55 23.97 13.53
CA GLN A 270 -6.21 23.66 12.14
C GLN A 270 -7.35 22.92 11.43
N LEU A 271 -7.95 21.92 12.08
CA LEU A 271 -9.11 21.18 11.56
C LEU A 271 -10.28 22.10 11.26
N ASP A 272 -10.60 23.01 12.17
CA ASP A 272 -11.71 23.95 12.02
C ASP A 272 -11.44 24.98 10.91
N ALA A 273 -10.19 25.46 10.81
CA ALA A 273 -9.75 26.37 9.74
C ALA A 273 -9.85 25.70 8.36
N VAL A 274 -9.36 24.46 8.22
CA VAL A 274 -9.45 23.69 6.98
C VAL A 274 -10.91 23.41 6.64
N SER A 275 -11.72 22.95 7.60
CA SER A 275 -13.15 22.67 7.41
C SER A 275 -13.94 23.89 6.91
N SER A 276 -13.60 25.08 7.40
CA SER A 276 -14.21 26.35 6.98
C SER A 276 -13.74 26.77 5.58
N ALA A 277 -12.44 26.66 5.32
CA ALA A 277 -11.83 27.06 4.05
C ALA A 277 -12.16 26.10 2.90
N PHE A 278 -12.37 24.81 3.15
CA PHE A 278 -12.48 23.79 2.12
C PHE A 278 -13.65 24.04 1.15
N ASP A 279 -14.83 24.34 1.67
CA ASP A 279 -16.00 24.64 0.83
C ASP A 279 -15.95 26.04 0.23
N ALA A 280 -15.36 27.00 0.95
CA ALA A 280 -15.25 28.39 0.50
C ALA A 280 -14.30 28.56 -0.70
N ASN A 281 -13.37 27.63 -0.90
CA ASN A 281 -12.39 27.66 -1.99
C ASN A 281 -12.73 26.58 -3.02
N PRO A 282 -13.34 26.89 -4.17
CA PRO A 282 -13.63 25.89 -5.20
C PRO A 282 -12.38 25.44 -5.98
N GLU A 283 -11.27 26.16 -5.86
CA GLU A 283 -10.04 25.87 -6.61
C GLU A 283 -9.39 24.55 -6.15
N PRO A 284 -9.20 23.56 -7.06
CA PRO A 284 -8.61 22.26 -6.73
C PRO A 284 -7.23 22.38 -6.06
N ALA A 285 -6.34 23.24 -6.57
CA ALA A 285 -4.99 23.41 -6.03
C ALA A 285 -5.01 23.91 -4.58
N ARG A 286 -5.95 24.80 -4.24
CA ARG A 286 -6.07 25.32 -2.87
C ARG A 286 -6.60 24.24 -1.91
N ARG A 287 -7.61 23.48 -2.32
CA ARG A 287 -8.14 22.34 -1.53
C ARG A 287 -7.08 21.27 -1.32
N PHE A 288 -6.31 20.97 -2.36
CA PHE A 288 -5.19 20.03 -2.31
C PHE A 288 -4.16 20.42 -1.25
N ALA A 289 -3.72 21.69 -1.25
CA ALA A 289 -2.79 22.21 -0.26
C ALA A 289 -3.33 22.15 1.18
N LEU A 290 -4.61 22.50 1.38
CA LEU A 290 -5.26 22.42 2.69
C LEU A 290 -5.26 20.99 3.25
N LEU A 291 -5.53 19.98 2.41
CA LEU A 291 -5.53 18.58 2.82
C LEU A 291 -4.10 18.07 3.09
N GLY A 292 -3.13 18.42 2.24
CA GLY A 292 -1.73 18.03 2.43
C GLY A 292 -1.18 18.49 3.78
N GLY A 293 -1.38 19.77 4.12
CA GLY A 293 -0.99 20.33 5.41
C GLY A 293 -1.69 19.66 6.60
N LEU A 294 -2.99 19.40 6.48
CA LEU A 294 -3.77 18.75 7.55
C LEU A 294 -3.35 17.29 7.78
N LEU A 295 -3.08 16.55 6.71
CA LEU A 295 -2.58 15.17 6.76
C LEU A 295 -1.25 15.10 7.51
N ALA A 296 -0.31 15.99 7.19
CA ALA A 296 0.96 16.10 7.91
C ALA A 296 0.75 16.41 9.40
N ALA A 297 -0.10 17.39 9.72
CA ALA A 297 -0.41 17.77 11.09
C ALA A 297 -1.02 16.64 11.92
N LEU A 298 -1.91 15.83 11.32
CA LEU A 298 -2.47 14.65 11.98
C LEU A 298 -1.38 13.65 12.37
N ARG A 299 -0.39 13.42 11.49
CA ARG A 299 0.75 12.54 11.79
C ARG A 299 1.63 13.13 12.89
N ASP A 300 1.93 14.43 12.82
CA ASP A 300 2.81 15.11 13.77
C ASP A 300 2.21 15.14 15.19
N HIS A 301 0.90 15.35 15.32
CA HIS A 301 0.18 15.35 16.59
C HIS A 301 -0.22 13.96 17.10
N LEU A 302 -0.06 12.89 16.31
CA LEU A 302 -0.47 11.54 16.70
C LEU A 302 0.09 11.06 18.06
N PRO A 303 1.35 11.33 18.44
CA PRO A 303 1.88 10.94 19.75
C PRO A 303 1.15 11.59 20.93
N GLU A 304 0.62 12.80 20.74
CA GLU A 304 -0.10 13.60 21.75
C GLU A 304 -1.54 13.12 21.96
N LEU A 305 -2.13 12.46 20.96
CA LEU A 305 -3.50 11.95 21.04
C LEU A 305 -3.58 10.76 22.00
N LYS A 306 -4.45 10.86 22.99
CA LYS A 306 -4.74 9.81 23.98
C LYS A 306 -6.23 9.83 24.35
N PRO A 307 -6.84 8.67 24.63
CA PRO A 307 -6.28 7.31 24.57
C PRO A 307 -6.12 6.79 23.13
N ALA A 308 -5.69 5.53 22.96
CA ALA A 308 -5.45 4.90 21.65
C ALA A 308 -6.64 5.01 20.67
N SER A 309 -7.87 5.09 21.18
CA SER A 309 -9.05 5.32 20.34
C SER A 309 -9.04 6.68 19.61
N GLN A 310 -8.43 7.73 20.17
CA GLN A 310 -8.26 9.00 19.48
C GLN A 310 -7.18 8.94 18.40
N ARG A 311 -6.16 8.12 18.62
CA ARG A 311 -5.15 7.82 17.58
C ARG A 311 -5.77 7.08 16.42
N LEU A 312 -6.64 6.10 16.71
CA LEU A 312 -7.40 5.37 15.70
C LEU A 312 -8.26 6.34 14.88
N ALA A 313 -9.05 7.19 15.56
CA ALA A 313 -9.88 8.20 14.90
C ALA A 313 -9.04 9.17 14.03
N ALA A 314 -7.81 9.53 14.44
CA ALA A 314 -6.92 10.36 13.63
C ALA A 314 -6.39 9.63 12.39
N MET A 315 -6.06 8.34 12.51
CA MET A 315 -5.67 7.52 11.35
C MET A 315 -6.83 7.33 10.36
N ASP A 316 -8.04 7.11 10.87
CA ASP A 316 -9.27 7.00 10.06
C ASP A 316 -9.59 8.30 9.34
N LEU A 317 -9.44 9.44 10.03
CA LEU A 317 -9.53 10.75 9.39
C LEU A 317 -8.46 10.89 8.32
N GLY A 318 -7.20 10.53 8.61
CA GLY A 318 -6.11 10.57 7.64
C GLY A 318 -6.38 9.77 6.38
N LEU A 319 -6.92 8.54 6.51
CA LEU A 319 -7.36 7.71 5.37
C LEU A 319 -8.40 8.42 4.49
N GLN A 320 -9.40 9.05 5.12
CA GLN A 320 -10.48 9.73 4.39
C GLN A 320 -10.01 11.01 3.71
N LEU A 321 -9.16 11.80 4.37
CA LEU A 321 -8.58 13.01 3.80
C LEU A 321 -7.61 12.67 2.65
N GLU A 322 -6.87 11.56 2.75
CA GLU A 322 -6.01 11.08 1.67
C GLU A 322 -6.83 10.68 0.44
N ALA A 323 -7.95 9.97 0.62
CA ALA A 323 -8.85 9.63 -0.48
C ALA A 323 -9.42 10.88 -1.18
N GLU A 324 -9.87 11.87 -0.42
CA GLU A 324 -10.36 13.15 -0.96
C GLU A 324 -9.24 13.92 -1.69
N MET A 325 -8.03 13.97 -1.11
CA MET A 325 -6.87 14.62 -1.72
C MET A 325 -6.47 13.93 -3.01
N PHE A 326 -6.53 12.60 -3.06
CA PHE A 326 -6.27 11.81 -4.26
C PHE A 326 -7.29 12.11 -5.36
N ALA A 327 -8.58 12.21 -5.01
CA ALA A 327 -9.64 12.58 -5.95
C ALA A 327 -9.45 13.99 -6.53
N ILE A 328 -9.03 14.96 -5.71
CA ILE A 328 -8.65 16.31 -6.16
C ILE A 328 -7.40 16.25 -7.04
N GLY A 329 -6.40 15.44 -6.66
CA GLY A 329 -5.19 15.21 -7.44
C GLY A 329 -5.47 14.71 -8.86
N SER A 330 -6.49 13.86 -9.05
CA SER A 330 -6.94 13.46 -10.40
C SER A 330 -7.39 14.64 -11.27
N GLN A 331 -8.00 15.68 -10.68
CA GLN A 331 -8.40 16.89 -11.41
C GLN A 331 -7.20 17.76 -11.79
N LEU A 332 -6.18 17.80 -10.93
CA LEU A 332 -4.93 18.53 -11.18
C LEU A 332 -4.07 17.90 -12.29
N ARG A 333 -4.42 16.69 -12.75
CA ARG A 333 -3.81 16.03 -13.90
C ARG A 333 -4.61 16.17 -15.19
N ASP A 334 -5.60 17.06 -15.21
CA ASP A 334 -6.30 17.34 -16.45
C ASP A 334 -5.33 17.93 -17.49
N PRO A 335 -5.28 17.43 -18.74
CA PRO A 335 -4.43 18.01 -19.79
C PRO A 335 -4.69 19.50 -20.05
N GLN A 336 -5.87 20.01 -19.72
CA GLN A 336 -6.19 21.43 -19.83
C GLN A 336 -5.58 22.27 -18.70
N PHE A 337 -5.26 21.65 -17.55
CA PHE A 337 -4.58 22.31 -16.46
C PHE A 337 -3.09 22.48 -16.80
N ARG A 338 -2.67 23.72 -17.07
CA ARG A 338 -1.29 24.08 -17.44
C ARG A 338 -0.65 24.97 -16.36
N PRO A 339 -0.31 24.42 -15.18
CA PRO A 339 0.25 25.19 -14.08
C PRO A 339 1.66 25.70 -14.40
N SER A 340 2.03 26.84 -13.79
CA SER A 340 3.42 27.34 -13.83
C SER A 340 4.39 26.37 -13.12
N ARG A 341 5.70 26.51 -13.35
CA ARG A 341 6.73 25.74 -12.61
C ARG A 341 6.58 25.91 -11.10
N GLY A 342 6.43 27.15 -10.63
CA GLY A 342 6.21 27.45 -9.22
C GLY A 342 4.96 26.79 -8.65
N MET A 343 3.86 26.74 -9.41
CA MET A 343 2.66 26.03 -8.97
C MET A 343 2.90 24.51 -8.88
N ARG A 344 3.57 23.90 -9.86
CA ARG A 344 3.92 22.47 -9.81
C ARG A 344 4.83 22.13 -8.63
N LEU A 345 5.82 22.98 -8.32
CA LEU A 345 6.69 22.81 -7.15
C LEU A 345 5.91 22.91 -5.84
N ARG A 346 4.92 23.82 -5.72
CA ARG A 346 4.04 23.86 -4.55
C ARG A 346 3.20 22.58 -4.42
N LEU A 347 2.60 22.11 -5.51
CA LEU A 347 1.83 20.86 -5.52
C LEU A 347 2.70 19.63 -5.17
N LEU A 348 3.99 19.63 -5.55
CA LEU A 348 4.93 18.61 -5.10
C LEU A 348 5.13 18.66 -3.58
N GLY A 349 5.30 19.85 -2.99
CA GLY A 349 5.39 20.04 -1.55
C GLY A 349 4.14 19.55 -0.81
N ASP A 350 2.96 19.91 -1.31
CA ASP A 350 1.68 19.43 -0.75
C ASP A 350 1.56 17.90 -0.83
N SER A 351 2.01 17.31 -1.94
CA SER A 351 2.05 15.85 -2.11
C SER A 351 3.03 15.19 -1.14
N ILE A 352 4.21 15.78 -0.89
CA ILE A 352 5.19 15.30 0.10
C ILE A 352 4.59 15.26 1.50
N ALA A 353 3.80 16.27 1.89
CA ALA A 353 3.12 16.28 3.17
C ALA A 353 2.15 15.08 3.33
N ALA A 354 1.43 14.72 2.26
CA ALA A 354 0.55 13.55 2.27
C ALA A 354 1.32 12.21 2.21
N ILE A 355 2.39 12.10 1.42
CA ILE A 355 3.27 10.92 1.38
C ILE A 355 3.92 10.68 2.75
N TYR A 356 4.28 11.77 3.44
CA TYR A 356 4.69 11.73 4.83
C TYR A 356 3.53 11.25 5.71
N ALA A 357 2.33 11.81 5.63
CA ALA A 357 1.21 11.33 6.44
C ALA A 357 0.87 9.84 6.26
N ALA A 358 1.06 9.30 5.05
CA ALA A 358 0.89 7.88 4.72
C ALA A 358 2.01 6.98 5.29
N GLY A 359 3.10 7.55 5.81
CA GLY A 359 4.21 6.79 6.38
C GLY A 359 5.28 6.35 5.39
N LEU A 360 5.17 6.75 4.12
CA LEU A 360 6.04 6.31 3.03
C LEU A 360 7.39 7.03 3.04
N VAL A 361 7.46 8.23 3.63
CA VAL A 361 8.71 8.91 3.96
C VAL A 361 8.81 9.22 5.46
N SER A 362 10.04 9.27 5.97
CA SER A 362 10.33 9.62 7.36
C SER A 362 10.33 11.15 7.58
N PRO A 363 10.27 11.62 8.84
CA PRO A 363 10.40 13.05 9.15
C PRO A 363 11.70 13.65 8.59
N ARG A 364 12.82 12.91 8.69
CA ARG A 364 14.12 13.34 8.15
C ARG A 364 14.09 13.48 6.63
N GLN A 365 13.50 12.52 5.92
CA GLN A 365 13.36 12.59 4.47
C GLN A 365 12.46 13.75 4.06
N ARG A 366 11.33 13.97 4.75
CA ARG A 366 10.45 15.13 4.52
C ARG A 366 11.22 16.45 4.65
N ALA A 367 11.97 16.63 5.74
CA ALA A 367 12.77 17.83 5.95
C ALA A 367 13.81 18.07 4.85
N ALA A 368 14.46 17.00 4.34
CA ALA A 368 15.40 17.11 3.23
C ALA A 368 14.71 17.54 1.92
N LEU A 369 13.50 17.04 1.66
CA LEU A 369 12.70 17.41 0.48
C LEU A 369 12.20 18.85 0.58
N GLU A 370 11.78 19.29 1.77
CA GLU A 370 11.38 20.68 2.04
C GLU A 370 12.55 21.65 1.76
N GLN A 371 13.76 21.31 2.20
CA GLN A 371 14.97 22.10 1.87
C GLN A 371 15.26 22.16 0.36
N SER A 372 15.03 21.07 -0.37
CA SER A 372 15.17 21.08 -1.83
C SER A 372 14.14 22.00 -2.49
N LEU A 373 12.89 21.99 -2.02
CA LEU A 373 11.85 22.89 -2.53
C LEU A 373 12.13 24.36 -2.20
N GLU A 374 12.66 24.66 -1.01
CA GLU A 374 13.09 26.02 -0.64
C GLU A 374 14.18 26.54 -1.58
N ARG A 375 15.17 25.70 -1.94
CA ARG A 375 16.20 26.07 -2.92
C ARG A 375 15.64 26.36 -4.32
N LEU A 376 14.44 25.86 -4.62
CA LEU A 376 13.74 26.07 -5.89
C LEU A 376 12.68 27.18 -5.83
N SER A 377 12.50 27.85 -4.69
CA SER A 377 11.39 28.82 -4.49
C SER A 377 11.67 30.22 -5.03
N ALA A 378 12.90 30.51 -5.45
CA ALA A 378 13.28 31.80 -6.01
C ALA A 378 12.63 32.04 -7.38
N GLU A 379 12.41 33.31 -7.74
CA GLU A 379 11.85 33.68 -9.05
C GLU A 379 12.73 33.23 -10.22
N GLN A 380 14.05 33.22 -9.99
CA GLN A 380 15.06 32.72 -10.93
C GLN A 380 15.93 31.69 -10.23
N VAL A 381 16.11 30.53 -10.87
CA VAL A 381 16.93 29.43 -10.38
C VAL A 381 17.87 29.03 -11.51
N ALA A 382 19.16 28.88 -11.23
CA ALA A 382 20.13 28.39 -12.20
C ALA A 382 19.78 26.96 -12.64
N LEU A 383 19.99 26.64 -13.92
CA LEU A 383 19.53 25.36 -14.49
C LEU A 383 20.18 24.13 -13.81
N ASP A 384 21.45 24.24 -13.42
CA ASP A 384 22.16 23.19 -12.70
C ASP A 384 21.55 22.93 -11.31
N VAL A 385 21.18 24.00 -10.61
CA VAL A 385 20.46 23.92 -9.33
C VAL A 385 19.08 23.30 -9.57
N TYR A 386 18.32 23.78 -10.56
CA TYR A 386 17.01 23.26 -10.87
C TYR A 386 17.03 21.75 -11.13
N LYS A 387 17.95 21.29 -11.99
CA LYS A 387 18.09 19.87 -12.32
C LYS A 387 18.52 19.04 -11.10
N ARG A 388 19.53 19.50 -10.35
CA ARG A 388 20.05 18.78 -9.18
C ARG A 388 19.00 18.60 -8.10
N GLU A 389 18.24 19.64 -7.79
CA GLU A 389 17.20 19.55 -6.76
C GLU A 389 16.01 18.69 -7.23
N LEU A 390 15.64 18.73 -8.52
CA LEU A 390 14.65 17.81 -9.08
C LEU A 390 15.11 16.34 -9.03
N ASP A 391 16.40 16.07 -9.22
CA ASP A 391 16.97 14.73 -9.07
C ASP A 391 16.92 14.23 -7.62
N GLN A 392 17.07 15.14 -6.64
CA GLN A 392 16.85 14.80 -5.23
C GLN A 392 15.38 14.48 -4.95
N LEU A 393 14.46 15.26 -5.52
CA LEU A 393 13.02 14.98 -5.44
C LEU A 393 12.64 13.66 -6.14
N ALA A 394 13.41 13.21 -7.13
CA ALA A 394 13.21 11.93 -7.81
C ALA A 394 13.51 10.70 -6.96
N LEU A 395 14.10 10.85 -5.77
CA LEU A 395 14.39 9.74 -4.86
C LEU A 395 13.16 9.23 -4.11
N VAL A 396 12.09 10.04 -4.01
CA VAL A 396 10.92 9.75 -3.16
C VAL A 396 10.24 8.42 -3.50
N PRO A 397 9.97 8.06 -4.77
CA PRO A 397 9.39 6.75 -5.10
C PRO A 397 10.26 5.58 -4.62
N GLY A 398 11.59 5.69 -4.78
CA GLY A 398 12.54 4.68 -4.32
C GLY A 398 12.54 4.56 -2.79
N TRP A 399 12.56 5.68 -2.07
CA TRP A 399 12.46 5.70 -0.61
C TRP A 399 11.18 5.06 -0.10
N ALA A 400 10.05 5.33 -0.76
CA ALA A 400 8.77 4.74 -0.40
C ALA A 400 8.72 3.23 -0.64
N ALA A 401 9.24 2.76 -1.78
CA ALA A 401 9.34 1.33 -2.07
C ALA A 401 10.21 0.61 -1.02
N GLN A 402 11.37 1.19 -0.69
CA GLN A 402 12.25 0.64 0.34
C GLN A 402 11.63 0.66 1.75
N ARG A 403 10.77 1.66 2.03
CA ARG A 403 10.01 1.71 3.28
C ARG A 403 9.02 0.55 3.39
N LEU A 404 8.33 0.21 2.30
CA LEU A 404 7.45 -0.96 2.26
C LEU A 404 8.24 -2.25 2.35
N GLN A 405 9.35 -2.37 1.62
CA GLN A 405 10.27 -3.53 1.70
C GLN A 405 10.75 -3.77 3.13
N PHE A 406 11.11 -2.72 3.88
CA PHE A 406 11.53 -2.83 5.26
C PHE A 406 10.45 -3.42 6.19
N HIS A 407 9.18 -3.07 5.97
CA HIS A 407 8.09 -3.50 6.86
C HIS A 407 7.43 -4.82 6.43
N PHE A 408 7.45 -5.12 5.13
CA PHE A 408 6.64 -6.18 4.53
C PHE A 408 7.41 -7.14 3.63
N GLY A 409 8.70 -6.89 3.35
CA GLY A 409 9.49 -7.66 2.41
C GLY A 409 9.50 -9.15 2.72
N GLU A 410 9.74 -9.51 3.98
CA GLU A 410 9.74 -10.92 4.43
C GLU A 410 8.34 -11.56 4.32
N ALA A 411 7.29 -10.86 4.76
CA ALA A 411 5.92 -11.36 4.68
C ALA A 411 5.47 -11.55 3.22
N MET A 412 5.83 -10.61 2.34
CA MET A 412 5.55 -10.64 0.91
C MET A 412 6.33 -11.77 0.22
N GLN A 413 7.62 -11.93 0.52
CA GLN A 413 8.41 -13.05 -0.01
C GLN A 413 7.83 -14.40 0.39
N ARG A 414 7.45 -14.56 1.67
CA ARG A 414 6.84 -15.80 2.15
C ARG A 414 5.51 -16.07 1.45
N LEU A 415 4.55 -15.14 1.47
CA LEU A 415 3.24 -15.35 0.86
C LEU A 415 3.29 -15.43 -0.67
N SER A 416 4.21 -14.74 -1.35
CA SER A 416 4.36 -14.85 -2.81
C SER A 416 4.80 -16.23 -3.28
N SER A 417 5.47 -17.01 -2.42
CA SER A 417 5.81 -18.40 -2.71
C SER A 417 4.57 -19.31 -2.80
N LEU A 418 3.50 -18.98 -2.05
CA LEU A 418 2.18 -19.63 -2.10
C LEU A 418 1.29 -19.04 -3.19
N GLU A 419 1.15 -17.71 -3.18
CA GLU A 419 0.23 -16.93 -4.00
C GLU A 419 0.99 -15.80 -4.71
N PRO A 420 1.37 -15.97 -5.99
CA PRO A 420 2.12 -14.97 -6.73
C PRO A 420 1.44 -13.59 -6.79
N LYS A 421 0.10 -13.50 -6.70
CA LYS A 421 -0.62 -12.21 -6.64
C LYS A 421 -0.21 -11.34 -5.45
N SER A 422 0.39 -11.90 -4.40
CA SER A 422 0.91 -11.16 -3.24
C SER A 422 1.96 -10.11 -3.63
N THR A 423 2.70 -10.33 -4.72
CA THR A 423 3.71 -9.39 -5.24
C THR A 423 3.11 -8.04 -5.64
N ARG A 424 1.80 -7.99 -5.96
CA ARG A 424 1.09 -6.74 -6.30
C ARG A 424 0.90 -5.81 -5.11
N PHE A 425 1.11 -6.29 -3.88
CA PHE A 425 0.86 -5.50 -2.66
C PHE A 425 1.61 -4.17 -2.65
N PHE A 426 2.89 -4.16 -3.06
CA PHE A 426 3.67 -2.91 -3.10
C PHE A 426 3.23 -1.98 -4.21
N ASP A 427 3.09 -2.50 -5.43
CA ASP A 427 2.69 -1.70 -6.59
C ASP A 427 1.34 -1.02 -6.35
N ASP A 428 0.35 -1.76 -5.83
CA ASP A 428 -0.97 -1.24 -5.55
C ASP A 428 -0.95 -0.25 -4.38
N THR A 429 -0.13 -0.48 -3.35
CA THR A 429 0.03 0.48 -2.24
C THR A 429 0.65 1.79 -2.73
N LEU A 430 1.73 1.73 -3.51
CA LEU A 430 2.43 2.92 -4.02
C LEU A 430 1.53 3.68 -5.00
N ARG A 431 0.91 3.00 -5.97
CA ARG A 431 0.00 3.62 -6.96
C ARG A 431 -1.29 4.13 -6.33
N GLY A 432 -1.74 3.48 -5.26
CA GLY A 432 -2.88 3.84 -4.42
C GLY A 432 -2.71 5.13 -3.63
N SER A 433 -1.46 5.54 -3.40
CA SER A 433 -1.10 6.68 -2.56
C SER A 433 -0.88 7.98 -3.35
N MET A 434 -0.64 9.06 -2.62
CA MET A 434 -0.24 10.36 -3.19
C MET A 434 1.08 10.35 -3.97
N LEU A 435 1.87 9.27 -3.92
CA LEU A 435 3.04 9.10 -4.80
C LEU A 435 2.67 9.10 -6.29
N PHE A 436 1.47 8.64 -6.64
CA PHE A 436 1.06 8.61 -8.05
C PHE A 436 0.88 10.01 -8.61
N VAL A 437 0.29 10.93 -7.84
CA VAL A 437 0.14 12.35 -8.24
C VAL A 437 1.51 13.05 -8.20
N TYR A 438 2.32 12.76 -7.17
CA TYR A 438 3.67 13.28 -7.04
C TYR A 438 4.57 12.92 -8.24
N ALA A 439 4.58 11.65 -8.64
CA ALA A 439 5.42 11.17 -9.73
C ALA A 439 5.05 11.80 -11.07
N ASP A 440 3.75 11.97 -11.34
CA ASP A 440 3.25 12.64 -12.54
C ASP A 440 3.69 14.12 -12.59
N LEU A 441 3.50 14.86 -11.49
CA LEU A 441 3.95 16.25 -11.38
C LEU A 441 5.47 16.38 -11.59
N LEU A 442 6.24 15.49 -10.97
CA LEU A 442 7.69 15.48 -11.06
C LEU A 442 8.17 15.14 -12.47
N ASP A 443 7.53 14.18 -13.15
CA ASP A 443 7.84 13.83 -14.54
C ASP A 443 7.74 15.07 -15.45
N THR A 444 6.68 15.88 -15.30
CA THR A 444 6.54 17.10 -16.10
C THR A 444 7.63 18.16 -15.83
N LEU A 445 8.17 18.22 -14.61
CA LEU A 445 9.23 19.15 -14.23
C LEU A 445 10.59 18.65 -14.71
N LEU A 446 10.85 17.34 -14.61
CA LEU A 446 12.07 16.72 -15.11
C LEU A 446 12.15 16.76 -16.64
N ARG A 447 11.07 16.53 -17.38
CA ARG A 447 11.03 16.72 -18.85
C ARG A 447 11.40 18.14 -19.24
N ASP A 448 10.87 19.12 -18.51
CA ASP A 448 11.15 20.53 -18.72
C ASP A 448 12.64 20.85 -18.44
N ALA A 449 13.19 20.37 -17.32
CA ALA A 449 14.61 20.52 -16.99
C ALA A 449 15.53 19.84 -18.01
N ASN A 450 15.21 18.61 -18.42
CA ASN A 450 15.95 17.85 -19.42
C ASN A 450 15.97 18.58 -20.76
N ARG A 451 14.81 19.07 -21.22
CA ARG A 451 14.72 19.88 -22.45
C ARG A 451 15.59 21.12 -22.39
N MET A 452 15.60 21.83 -21.27
CA MET A 452 16.46 23.02 -21.08
C MET A 452 17.95 22.65 -21.06
N ALA A 453 18.29 21.49 -20.50
CA ALA A 453 19.66 20.97 -20.45
C ALA A 453 20.13 20.32 -21.75
N GLY A 454 19.27 20.19 -22.77
CA GLY A 454 19.57 19.47 -24.00
C GLY A 454 19.70 17.95 -23.81
N VAL A 455 19.14 17.42 -22.73
CA VAL A 455 19.11 15.98 -22.40
C VAL A 455 17.76 15.40 -22.82
N ARG A 456 17.77 14.19 -23.39
CA ARG A 456 16.56 13.42 -23.70
C ARG A 456 16.75 11.97 -23.28
N ASN A 457 15.81 11.45 -22.51
CA ASN A 457 15.77 10.04 -22.14
C ASN A 457 14.60 9.40 -22.89
N GLU A 458 14.85 8.33 -23.63
CA GLU A 458 13.83 7.65 -24.42
C GLU A 458 13.85 6.16 -24.13
N LEU A 459 12.69 5.57 -23.89
CA LEU A 459 12.52 4.13 -23.71
C LEU A 459 11.37 3.66 -24.60
N PHE A 460 11.65 2.68 -25.47
CA PHE A 460 10.67 2.13 -26.43
C PHE A 460 9.92 3.19 -27.28
N GLY A 461 10.59 4.30 -27.63
CA GLY A 461 9.99 5.38 -28.43
C GLY A 461 9.29 6.47 -27.61
N GLU A 462 9.18 6.30 -26.29
CA GLU A 462 8.57 7.28 -25.40
C GLU A 462 9.65 8.11 -24.69
N ASP A 463 9.52 9.44 -24.78
CA ASP A 463 10.31 10.38 -23.98
C ASP A 463 9.93 10.22 -22.50
N LEU A 464 10.91 10.31 -21.60
CA LEU A 464 10.74 10.13 -20.16
C LEU A 464 11.39 11.28 -19.37
N GLY A 465 10.67 11.84 -18.40
CA GLY A 465 11.22 12.79 -17.43
C GLY A 465 11.73 12.11 -16.16
N ALA A 466 10.84 11.35 -15.52
CA ALA A 466 11.08 10.58 -14.30
C ALA A 466 11.13 9.07 -14.59
N GLY A 467 11.57 8.27 -13.60
CA GLY A 467 11.57 6.81 -13.67
C GLY A 467 12.83 6.17 -14.26
N LEU A 468 13.73 6.96 -14.84
CA LEU A 468 15.10 6.56 -15.16
C LEU A 468 16.07 7.49 -14.44
N ARG A 469 17.00 6.90 -13.69
CA ARG A 469 18.07 7.63 -13.01
C ARG A 469 19.42 7.17 -13.55
N ALA A 470 20.19 8.10 -14.11
CA ALA A 470 21.58 7.84 -14.43
C ALA A 470 22.40 7.84 -13.14
N LEU A 471 23.03 6.71 -12.82
CA LEU A 471 23.91 6.57 -11.66
C LEU A 471 25.33 7.02 -11.98
N ASN A 472 25.86 6.55 -13.10
CA ASN A 472 27.23 6.83 -13.55
C ASN A 472 27.21 7.61 -14.87
N PRO A 473 28.06 8.65 -15.02
CA PRO A 473 28.23 9.32 -16.30
C PRO A 473 28.93 8.38 -17.29
N GLY A 474 28.39 8.27 -18.51
CA GLY A 474 28.99 7.44 -19.55
C GLY A 474 28.07 7.26 -20.74
N LEU A 475 28.63 6.78 -21.85
CA LEU A 475 27.88 6.39 -23.05
C LEU A 475 28.28 4.97 -23.41
N ALA A 476 27.28 4.12 -23.59
CA ALA A 476 27.46 2.76 -24.04
C ALA A 476 26.40 2.39 -25.08
N ARG A 477 26.74 1.42 -25.92
CA ARG A 477 25.82 0.83 -26.90
C ARG A 477 25.93 -0.68 -26.78
N GLY A 478 24.79 -1.34 -26.65
CA GLY A 478 24.73 -2.78 -26.49
C GLY A 478 23.34 -3.33 -26.75
N ARG A 479 23.20 -4.65 -26.61
CA ARG A 479 21.93 -5.35 -26.76
C ARG A 479 21.20 -5.34 -25.43
N LEU A 480 19.94 -4.89 -25.40
CA LEU A 480 19.12 -4.98 -24.19
C LEU A 480 18.75 -6.46 -23.93
N LEU A 481 19.16 -7.00 -22.79
CA LEU A 481 19.01 -8.42 -22.44
C LEU A 481 18.41 -8.59 -21.03
N PRO A 482 17.57 -9.61 -20.79
CA PRO A 482 17.21 -10.00 -19.42
C PRO A 482 18.41 -10.65 -18.72
N ALA A 483 18.32 -10.82 -17.40
CA ALA A 483 19.29 -11.61 -16.63
C ALA A 483 19.48 -13.02 -17.25
N PRO A 484 20.72 -13.51 -17.40
CA PRO A 484 20.98 -14.83 -17.94
C PRO A 484 20.44 -15.94 -17.01
N GLY A 485 20.01 -17.06 -17.58
CA GLY A 485 19.60 -18.22 -16.79
C GLY A 485 20.79 -18.85 -16.04
N ALA A 486 20.50 -19.67 -15.03
CA ALA A 486 21.54 -20.35 -14.25
C ALA A 486 22.58 -21.07 -15.14
N GLY A 487 23.86 -20.75 -14.95
CA GLY A 487 24.97 -21.32 -15.73
C GLY A 487 25.24 -20.66 -17.08
N GLN A 488 24.43 -19.68 -17.51
CA GLN A 488 24.71 -18.86 -18.70
C GLN A 488 25.58 -17.64 -18.33
N ARG A 489 26.49 -17.28 -19.23
CA ARG A 489 27.39 -16.12 -19.04
C ARG A 489 26.74 -14.83 -19.53
N PHE A 490 27.11 -13.73 -18.90
CA PHE A 490 26.84 -12.40 -19.42
C PHE A 490 27.69 -12.15 -20.67
N ALA A 491 27.11 -11.48 -21.66
CA ALA A 491 27.77 -11.01 -22.86
C ALA A 491 28.33 -9.60 -22.60
N GLU A 492 29.58 -9.36 -23.01
CA GLU A 492 30.26 -8.08 -22.79
C GLU A 492 29.55 -6.91 -23.49
N ASP A 493 28.87 -7.16 -24.62
CA ASP A 493 28.08 -6.17 -25.37
C ASP A 493 26.62 -6.05 -24.88
N GLY A 494 26.28 -6.74 -23.78
CA GLY A 494 24.95 -6.73 -23.19
C GLY A 494 24.68 -5.50 -22.32
N ILE A 495 23.48 -4.95 -22.44
CA ILE A 495 22.87 -4.04 -21.47
C ILE A 495 21.83 -4.84 -20.70
N TYR A 496 22.09 -5.14 -19.44
CA TYR A 496 21.29 -6.11 -18.67
C TYR A 496 20.21 -5.45 -17.83
N ILE A 497 18.99 -6.00 -17.91
CA ILE A 497 17.86 -5.64 -17.03
C ILE A 497 17.89 -6.57 -15.81
N LEU A 498 18.16 -6.01 -14.64
CA LEU A 498 18.31 -6.75 -13.38
C LEU A 498 17.37 -6.20 -12.29
N PRO A 499 16.98 -7.02 -11.30
CA PRO A 499 16.23 -6.50 -10.14
C PRO A 499 17.10 -5.53 -9.32
N GLU A 500 18.35 -5.89 -9.08
CA GLU A 500 19.36 -5.08 -8.39
C GLU A 500 20.77 -5.39 -8.92
N THR A 501 21.74 -4.58 -8.53
CA THR A 501 23.16 -4.82 -8.86
C THR A 501 23.71 -5.97 -8.03
N GLU A 502 24.21 -7.01 -8.69
CA GLU A 502 24.84 -8.16 -8.03
C GLU A 502 26.34 -7.94 -7.80
N ALA A 503 26.88 -8.50 -6.72
CA ALA A 503 28.29 -8.34 -6.36
C ALA A 503 29.25 -8.98 -7.38
N ASP A 504 28.81 -10.04 -8.05
CA ASP A 504 29.62 -10.85 -8.97
C ASP A 504 29.34 -10.53 -10.44
N LEU A 505 28.76 -9.35 -10.73
CA LEU A 505 28.44 -8.98 -12.09
C LEU A 505 29.74 -8.76 -12.90
N PRO A 506 29.97 -9.51 -13.99
CA PRO A 506 31.13 -9.30 -14.84
C PRO A 506 31.01 -7.98 -15.62
N PRO A 507 32.10 -7.50 -16.25
CA PRO A 507 32.03 -6.34 -17.14
C PRO A 507 31.00 -6.54 -18.27
N VAL A 508 30.07 -5.59 -18.38
CA VAL A 508 29.02 -5.54 -19.39
C VAL A 508 28.90 -4.12 -19.93
N ALA A 509 28.33 -3.95 -21.12
CA ALA A 509 28.18 -2.64 -21.75
C ALA A 509 27.27 -1.70 -20.93
N GLY A 510 26.31 -2.23 -20.18
CA GLY A 510 25.49 -1.43 -19.28
C GLY A 510 24.54 -2.24 -18.41
N ILE A 511 23.93 -1.57 -17.46
CA ILE A 511 22.97 -2.18 -16.52
C ILE A 511 21.79 -1.23 -16.39
N LEU A 512 20.58 -1.80 -16.38
CA LEU A 512 19.34 -1.14 -16.01
C LEU A 512 18.73 -1.93 -14.85
N THR A 513 18.63 -1.31 -13.68
CA THR A 513 18.12 -1.99 -12.47
C THR A 513 16.75 -1.45 -12.06
N ALA A 514 15.92 -2.31 -11.43
CA ALA A 514 14.64 -1.88 -10.87
C ALA A 514 14.78 -1.08 -9.56
N GLY A 515 15.90 -1.24 -8.84
CA GLY A 515 16.31 -0.40 -7.72
C GLY A 515 17.73 0.16 -7.91
N GLU A 516 18.15 1.12 -7.10
CA GLU A 516 19.49 1.75 -7.24
C GLU A 516 20.67 0.81 -6.98
N GLY A 517 20.41 -0.43 -6.51
CA GLY A 517 21.43 -1.37 -6.09
C GLY A 517 22.20 -0.87 -4.86
N ASN A 518 23.17 -1.66 -4.40
CA ASN A 518 24.09 -1.21 -3.37
C ASN A 518 25.26 -0.45 -4.04
N PRO A 519 25.46 0.85 -3.79
CA PRO A 519 26.62 1.58 -4.32
C PRO A 519 27.96 1.09 -3.74
N LEU A 520 27.94 0.24 -2.70
CA LEU A 520 29.09 -0.49 -2.16
C LEU A 520 29.24 -1.90 -2.75
N SER A 521 28.35 -2.32 -3.66
CA SER A 521 28.64 -3.49 -4.51
C SER A 521 29.86 -3.17 -5.37
N HIS A 522 30.64 -4.19 -5.75
CA HIS A 522 31.91 -4.05 -6.48
C HIS A 522 31.81 -3.33 -7.85
N VAL A 523 30.63 -2.83 -8.22
CA VAL A 523 30.36 -2.09 -9.45
C VAL A 523 30.59 -0.60 -9.24
N GLN A 524 31.87 -0.21 -9.14
CA GLN A 524 32.36 1.13 -9.50
C GLN A 524 33.47 1.01 -10.53
#